data_AF-A0A9D4YIB4-F1
#
_entry.id   AF-A0A9D4YIB4-F1
#
_cell.length_a   1.000
_cell.length_b   1.000
_cell.length_c   1.000
_cell.angle_alpha   90.00
_cell.angle_beta   90.00
_cell.angle_gamma   90.00
#
_symmetry.space_group_name_H-M   'P 1'
#
loop_
_entity.id
_entity.type
_entity.pdbx_description
1 polymer ?
#
loop_
_entity_poly.entity_id
_entity_poly.type
_entity_poly.pdbx_seq_one_letter_code
_entity_poly.pdbx_strand_id
1 'polypeptide(L)'
;SHVRVNGDSSDDDLHEVEHITRSGKRQVQVRSKKESTSHMMEETLSTWAKASLAKAERYRDRSVEATSRVTSDCSLTKCVTVLDEMEDIPHDAYGKALEKFMNPDWREVFIAMSVERKRGWVLRL
;
A
#
# COMPACT_ATOMS: atom_id res chain seq x y z
N SER A 1 8.58 32.27 -52.86
CA SER A 1 7.86 31.21 -52.12
C SER A 1 6.87 31.86 -51.17
N HIS A 2 5.58 31.84 -51.51
CA HIS A 2 4.47 32.33 -50.68
C HIS A 2 3.45 31.20 -50.59
N VAL A 3 3.25 30.65 -49.40
CA VAL A 3 2.16 29.70 -49.10
C VAL A 3 1.23 30.41 -48.14
N ARG A 4 -0.01 30.64 -48.58
CA ARG A 4 -1.12 31.14 -47.75
C ARG A 4 -1.83 29.92 -47.16
N VAL A 5 -2.00 29.92 -45.85
CA VAL A 5 -2.79 28.91 -45.12
C VAL A 5 -4.15 29.55 -44.84
N ASN A 6 -5.21 29.00 -45.40
CA ASN A 6 -6.58 29.27 -44.99
C ASN A 6 -7.09 28.01 -44.27
N GLY A 7 -7.37 28.15 -42.98
CA GLY A 7 -8.14 27.17 -42.21
C GLY A 7 -9.62 27.45 -42.42
N ASP A 8 -10.35 26.42 -42.83
CA ASP A 8 -11.81 26.46 -42.90
C ASP A 8 -12.38 25.43 -41.92
N SER A 9 -13.34 25.91 -41.16
CA SER A 9 -13.96 25.28 -39.99
C SER A 9 -15.22 24.56 -40.47
N SER A 10 -15.33 23.26 -40.21
CA SER A 10 -16.56 22.51 -40.47
C SER A 10 -17.18 22.05 -39.16
N ASP A 11 -18.36 22.60 -38.87
CA ASP A 11 -19.29 22.28 -37.80
C ASP A 11 -20.00 20.97 -38.16
N ASP A 12 -19.95 19.95 -37.29
CA ASP A 12 -20.67 18.69 -37.50
C ASP A 12 -22.06 18.76 -36.84
N ASP A 13 -23.05 18.74 -37.74
CA ASP A 13 -24.49 18.87 -37.60
C ASP A 13 -25.11 17.78 -36.69
N LEU A 14 -25.69 18.19 -35.55
CA LEU A 14 -26.49 17.33 -34.70
C LEU A 14 -27.91 17.24 -35.27
N HIS A 15 -28.22 16.10 -35.91
CA HIS A 15 -29.56 15.78 -36.39
C HIS A 15 -30.58 15.66 -35.24
N GLU A 16 -31.37 16.72 -35.05
CA GLU A 16 -32.60 16.72 -34.27
C GLU A 16 -33.73 16.10 -35.12
N VAL A 17 -34.20 14.89 -34.74
CA VAL A 17 -35.39 14.27 -35.33
C VAL A 17 -36.54 14.36 -34.33
N GLU A 18 -37.57 15.10 -34.73
CA GLU A 18 -38.82 15.34 -34.03
C GLU A 18 -39.58 14.04 -33.71
N HIS A 19 -40.18 13.97 -32.52
CA HIS A 19 -41.37 13.14 -32.30
C HIS A 19 -42.47 13.97 -31.62
N ILE A 20 -43.39 14.44 -32.46
CA ILE A 20 -44.67 15.05 -32.08
C ILE A 20 -45.55 13.99 -31.41
N THR A 21 -46.04 14.24 -30.19
CA THR A 21 -47.33 13.69 -29.74
C THR A 21 -48.14 14.68 -28.89
N ARG A 22 -49.10 15.31 -29.56
CA ARG A 22 -50.52 15.53 -29.20
C ARG A 22 -50.91 15.61 -27.70
N SER A 23 -51.43 16.80 -27.36
CA SER A 23 -52.08 17.24 -26.12
C SER A 23 -52.95 16.22 -25.36
N GLY A 24 -52.78 16.20 -24.03
CA GLY A 24 -53.70 15.60 -23.06
C GLY A 24 -53.47 16.18 -21.66
N LYS A 25 -54.35 17.06 -21.18
CA LYS A 25 -54.34 17.59 -19.81
C LYS A 25 -54.58 16.46 -18.81
N ARG A 26 -53.57 16.11 -17.99
CA ARG A 26 -53.75 15.43 -16.69
C ARG A 26 -52.78 16.00 -15.66
N GLN A 27 -53.37 16.66 -14.68
CA GLN A 27 -52.77 17.20 -13.48
C GLN A 27 -52.33 16.03 -12.58
N VAL A 28 -51.04 15.68 -12.51
CA VAL A 28 -50.50 14.73 -11.53
C VAL A 28 -49.09 15.16 -11.07
N GLN A 29 -49.05 15.78 -9.90
CA GLN A 29 -48.01 15.71 -8.87
C GLN A 29 -46.54 15.62 -9.32
N VAL A 30 -45.98 16.75 -9.77
CA VAL A 30 -44.53 16.95 -9.86
C VAL A 30 -43.99 17.27 -8.45
N ARG A 31 -43.85 16.26 -7.59
CA ARG A 31 -43.04 16.43 -6.36
C ARG A 31 -42.21 15.21 -5.92
N SER A 32 -42.45 14.00 -6.41
CA SER A 32 -41.73 12.81 -5.89
C SER A 32 -40.51 12.33 -6.68
N LYS A 33 -40.28 12.77 -7.93
CA LYS A 33 -39.14 12.27 -8.74
C LYS A 33 -37.79 12.87 -8.35
N LYS A 34 -37.73 14.11 -7.84
CA LYS A 34 -36.46 14.74 -7.41
C LYS A 34 -35.94 14.18 -6.10
N GLU A 35 -36.83 13.89 -5.16
CA GLU A 35 -36.47 13.37 -3.84
C GLU A 35 -36.03 11.90 -3.92
N SER A 36 -36.72 11.08 -4.73
CA SER A 36 -36.38 9.67 -4.91
C SER A 36 -35.01 9.46 -5.59
N THR A 37 -34.67 10.24 -6.61
CA THR A 37 -33.32 10.19 -7.22
C THR A 37 -32.26 10.76 -6.27
N SER A 38 -32.61 11.76 -5.46
CA SER A 38 -31.72 12.33 -4.44
C SER A 38 -31.40 11.33 -3.33
N HIS A 39 -32.40 10.59 -2.86
CA HIS A 39 -32.22 9.56 -1.85
C HIS A 39 -31.36 8.41 -2.38
N MET A 40 -31.57 8.03 -3.65
CA MET A 40 -30.78 6.99 -4.31
C MET A 40 -29.30 7.40 -4.50
N MET A 41 -29.02 8.66 -4.85
CA MET A 41 -27.63 9.15 -4.91
C MET A 41 -26.97 9.22 -3.52
N GLU A 42 -27.72 9.55 -2.47
CA GLU A 42 -27.22 9.56 -1.09
C GLU A 42 -26.91 8.14 -0.58
N GLU A 43 -27.76 7.16 -0.88
CA GLU A 43 -27.56 5.75 -0.55
C GLU A 43 -26.35 5.16 -1.31
N THR A 44 -26.19 5.50 -2.59
CA THR A 44 -25.04 5.04 -3.38
C THR A 44 -23.73 5.66 -2.91
N LEU A 45 -23.71 6.94 -2.54
CA LEU A 45 -22.53 7.56 -1.92
C LEU A 45 -22.21 6.95 -0.55
N SER A 46 -23.22 6.68 0.27
CA SER A 46 -23.07 6.06 1.59
C SER A 46 -22.52 4.63 1.48
N THR A 47 -23.01 3.84 0.53
CA THR A 47 -22.51 2.48 0.28
C THR A 47 -21.07 2.49 -0.25
N TRP A 48 -20.73 3.42 -1.14
CA TRP A 48 -19.36 3.58 -1.63
C TRP A 48 -18.40 4.07 -0.54
N ALA A 49 -18.83 5.00 0.31
CA ALA A 49 -18.05 5.46 1.47
C ALA A 49 -17.79 4.32 2.46
N LYS A 50 -18.81 3.51 2.79
CA LYS A 50 -18.67 2.32 3.64
C LYS A 50 -17.74 1.27 3.02
N ALA A 51 -17.87 1.01 1.72
CA ALA A 51 -16.98 0.07 1.02
C ALA A 51 -15.53 0.57 0.95
N SER A 52 -15.33 1.89 0.83
CA SER A 52 -14.02 2.52 0.83
C SER A 52 -13.38 2.50 2.22
N LEU A 53 -14.17 2.73 3.27
CA LEU A 53 -13.73 2.61 4.66
C LEU A 53 -13.32 1.17 5.00
N ALA A 54 -14.14 0.18 4.67
CA ALA A 54 -13.82 -1.23 4.88
C ALA A 54 -12.59 -1.69 4.08
N LYS A 55 -12.32 -1.10 2.92
CA LYS A 55 -11.07 -1.35 2.17
C LYS A 55 -9.88 -0.68 2.83
N ALA A 56 -10.02 0.55 3.33
CA ALA A 56 -8.95 1.27 4.01
C ALA A 56 -8.55 0.60 5.34
N GLU A 57 -9.50 0.03 6.09
CA GLU A 57 -9.22 -0.75 7.30
C GLU A 57 -8.37 -1.99 7.00
N ARG A 58 -8.63 -2.68 5.88
CA ARG A 58 -7.79 -3.82 5.44
C ARG A 58 -6.33 -3.44 5.15
N TYR A 59 -6.04 -2.17 4.85
CA TYR A 59 -4.66 -1.67 4.71
C TYR A 59 -4.04 -1.22 6.04
N ARG A 60 -4.86 -0.92 7.06
CA ARG A 60 -4.35 -0.62 8.41
C ARG A 60 -4.02 -1.90 9.16
N ASP A 61 -4.88 -2.91 9.10
CA ASP A 61 -4.62 -4.21 9.75
C ASP A 61 -3.43 -4.94 9.10
N ARG A 62 -3.26 -4.82 7.77
CA ARG A 62 -2.11 -5.39 7.06
C ARG A 62 -0.82 -4.57 7.16
N SER A 63 -0.86 -3.38 7.76
CA SER A 63 0.35 -2.59 8.04
C SER A 63 0.94 -2.96 9.40
N VAL A 64 0.09 -3.27 10.38
CA VAL A 64 0.54 -3.67 11.72
C VAL A 64 1.08 -5.10 11.73
N GLU A 65 0.54 -6.00 10.90
CA GLU A 65 0.96 -7.40 10.89
C GLU A 65 2.19 -7.69 10.01
N ALA A 66 2.53 -6.80 9.07
CA ALA A 66 3.74 -6.94 8.26
C ALA A 66 5.03 -6.49 8.99
N THR A 67 4.88 -5.79 10.13
CA THR A 67 6.00 -5.38 11.00
C THR A 67 6.05 -6.18 12.30
N SER A 68 5.11 -7.12 12.51
CA SER A 68 5.26 -8.20 13.49
C SER A 68 6.12 -9.33 12.90
N ARG A 69 7.20 -8.97 12.18
CA ARG A 69 8.35 -9.87 12.17
C ARG A 69 8.79 -9.83 13.61
N VAL A 70 8.65 -10.97 14.31
CA VAL A 70 9.26 -11.23 15.61
C VAL A 70 10.59 -10.48 15.63
N THR A 71 10.59 -9.31 16.26
CA THR A 71 11.81 -8.54 16.46
C THR A 71 12.52 -9.35 17.51
N SER A 72 13.20 -10.41 17.09
CA SER A 72 14.22 -11.04 17.91
C SER A 72 15.07 -9.86 18.30
N ASP A 73 15.07 -9.57 19.59
CA ASP A 73 15.72 -8.45 20.22
C ASP A 73 17.22 -8.55 19.92
N CYS A 74 17.64 -7.99 18.78
CA CYS A 74 19.02 -8.01 18.27
C CYS A 74 19.89 -7.01 19.05
N SER A 75 19.78 -7.08 20.38
CA SER A 75 20.61 -6.35 21.32
C SER A 75 22.04 -6.86 21.25
N LEU A 76 22.97 -5.98 21.60
CA LEU A 76 24.38 -6.35 21.71
C LEU A 76 24.55 -7.52 22.70
N THR A 77 23.93 -7.43 23.87
CA THR A 77 23.98 -8.47 24.90
C THR A 77 23.56 -9.83 24.36
N LYS A 78 22.45 -9.91 23.62
CA LYS A 78 21.99 -11.17 23.02
C LYS A 78 22.99 -11.74 22.01
N CYS A 79 23.62 -10.87 21.20
CA CYS A 79 24.64 -11.31 20.25
C CYS A 79 25.87 -11.86 20.97
N VAL A 80 26.30 -11.22 22.07
CA VAL A 80 27.42 -11.69 22.90
C VAL A 80 27.09 -13.01 23.57
N THR A 81 25.90 -13.16 24.17
CA THR A 81 25.47 -14.43 24.78
C THR A 81 25.51 -15.58 23.77
N VAL A 82 24.97 -15.36 22.56
CA VAL A 82 25.02 -16.38 21.50
C VAL A 82 26.44 -16.68 21.05
N LEU A 83 27.33 -15.67 21.04
CA LEU A 83 28.75 -15.88 20.71
C LEU A 83 29.48 -16.66 21.79
N ASP A 84 29.17 -16.43 23.07
CA ASP A 84 29.77 -17.15 24.21
C ASP A 84 29.33 -18.62 24.27
N GLU A 85 28.11 -18.93 23.81
CA GLU A 85 27.62 -20.31 23.68
C GLU A 85 28.34 -21.11 22.58
N MET A 86 29.11 -20.45 21.71
CA MET A 86 29.82 -21.10 20.62
C MET A 86 31.20 -21.60 21.08
N GLU A 87 31.36 -22.91 21.09
CA GLU A 87 32.64 -23.56 21.39
C GLU A 87 33.66 -23.39 20.24
N ASP A 88 34.94 -23.45 20.60
CA ASP A 88 36.09 -23.40 19.67
C ASP A 88 36.20 -22.13 18.80
N ILE A 89 35.80 -20.97 19.33
CA ILE A 89 36.05 -19.68 18.68
C ILE A 89 37.41 -19.13 19.15
N PRO A 90 38.39 -18.92 18.24
CA PRO A 90 39.65 -18.26 18.57
C PRO A 90 39.43 -16.85 19.11
N HIS A 91 40.28 -16.42 20.04
CA HIS A 91 40.16 -15.10 20.67
C HIS A 91 40.18 -13.95 19.66
N ASP A 92 40.96 -14.06 18.57
CA ASP A 92 40.99 -13.03 17.52
C ASP A 92 39.64 -12.91 16.80
N ALA A 93 39.04 -14.06 16.43
CA ALA A 93 37.76 -14.11 15.74
C ALA A 93 36.63 -13.60 16.64
N TYR A 94 36.68 -13.92 17.93
CA TYR A 94 35.77 -13.39 18.93
C TYR A 94 35.84 -11.85 19.00
N GLY A 95 37.05 -11.29 19.11
CA GLY A 95 37.27 -9.84 19.13
C GLY A 95 36.71 -9.14 17.89
N LYS A 96 36.97 -9.69 16.69
CA LYS A 96 36.43 -9.14 15.44
C LYS A 96 34.89 -9.21 15.39
N ALA A 97 34.29 -10.27 15.92
CA ALA A 97 32.84 -10.37 16.01
C ALA A 97 32.24 -9.28 16.92
N LEU A 98 32.87 -8.99 18.05
CA LEU A 98 32.45 -7.88 18.93
C LEU A 98 32.49 -6.53 18.22
N GLU A 99 33.53 -6.27 17.44
CA GLU A 99 33.63 -5.05 16.63
C GLU A 99 32.47 -4.95 15.62
N LYS A 100 32.10 -6.06 14.95
CA LYS A 100 30.94 -6.09 14.04
C LYS A 100 29.63 -5.84 14.78
N PHE A 101 29.46 -6.38 15.98
CA PHE A 101 28.24 -6.19 16.76
C PHE A 101 28.01 -4.76 17.24
N MET A 102 28.98 -3.83 17.10
CA MET A 102 28.70 -2.41 17.33
C MET A 102 27.67 -1.85 16.35
N ASN A 103 27.58 -2.44 15.16
CA ASN A 103 26.61 -2.06 14.14
C ASN A 103 25.30 -2.91 14.29
N PRO A 104 24.13 -2.26 14.38
CA PRO A 104 22.84 -2.93 14.54
C PRO A 104 22.48 -3.89 13.39
N ASP A 105 22.83 -3.55 12.15
CA ASP A 105 22.48 -4.37 10.99
C ASP A 105 23.23 -5.70 11.03
N TRP A 106 24.49 -5.66 11.46
CA TRP A 106 25.30 -6.87 11.64
C TRP A 106 24.76 -7.76 12.76
N ARG A 107 24.21 -7.18 13.83
CA ARG A 107 23.53 -7.94 14.89
C ARG A 107 22.29 -8.65 14.37
N GLU A 108 21.47 -7.96 13.58
CA GLU A 108 20.27 -8.55 12.98
C GLU A 108 20.63 -9.72 12.06
N VAL A 109 21.60 -9.52 11.17
CA VAL A 109 22.11 -10.54 10.27
C VAL A 109 22.65 -11.74 11.04
N PHE A 110 23.45 -11.52 12.09
CA PHE A 110 23.99 -12.58 12.92
C PHE A 110 22.89 -13.40 13.58
N ILE A 111 21.96 -12.75 14.29
CA ILE A 111 20.86 -13.42 15.01
C ILE A 111 20.00 -14.25 14.05
N ALA A 112 19.75 -13.77 12.83
CA ALA A 112 18.97 -14.48 11.82
C ALA A 112 19.65 -15.73 11.22
N MET A 113 20.98 -15.89 11.34
CA MET A 113 21.70 -17.09 10.83
C MET A 113 21.41 -18.34 11.67
N SER A 114 21.54 -19.54 11.09
CA SER A 114 21.62 -20.78 11.89
C SER A 114 22.93 -20.85 12.69
N VAL A 115 22.98 -21.64 13.77
CA VAL A 115 24.18 -21.77 14.62
C VAL A 115 25.43 -22.18 13.82
N GLU A 116 25.29 -23.16 12.92
CA GLU A 116 26.39 -23.59 12.04
C GLU A 116 26.91 -22.45 11.15
N ARG A 117 25.99 -21.63 10.61
CA ARG A 117 26.33 -20.50 9.75
C ARG A 117 26.95 -19.36 10.55
N LYS A 118 26.47 -19.10 11.77
CA LYS A 118 27.09 -18.15 12.73
C LYS A 118 28.54 -18.52 12.96
N ARG A 119 28.84 -19.79 13.27
CA ARG A 119 30.21 -20.27 13.53
C ARG A 119 31.12 -20.07 12.33
N GLY A 120 30.66 -20.51 11.16
CA GLY A 120 31.42 -20.28 9.93
C GLY A 120 31.62 -18.80 9.62
N TRP A 121 30.65 -17.94 9.92
CA TRP A 121 30.77 -16.50 9.72
C TRP A 121 31.82 -15.88 10.65
N VAL A 122 31.78 -16.18 11.96
CA VAL A 122 32.74 -15.67 12.94
C VAL A 122 34.17 -16.09 12.60
N LEU A 123 34.39 -17.35 12.23
CA LEU A 123 35.73 -17.88 11.89
C LEU A 123 36.35 -17.27 10.61
N ARG A 124 35.57 -16.54 9.82
CA ARG A 124 36.03 -15.88 8.59
C ARG A 124 36.21 -14.36 8.73
N LEU A 125 35.89 -13.79 9.90
CA LEU A 125 36.13 -12.38 10.17
C LEU A 125 37.63 -12.09 10.28
#